data_AF-A0A921BBA3-F1
#
_entry.id   AF-A0A921BBA3-F1
#
_cell.length_a   1.000
_cell.length_b   1.000
_cell.length_c   1.000
_cell.angle_alpha   90.00
_cell.angle_beta   90.00
_cell.angle_gamma   90.00
#
_symmetry.space_group_name_H-M   'P 1'
#
loop_
_entity.id
_entity.type
_entity.pdbx_description
1 polymer ?
#
loop_
_entity_poly.entity_id
_entity_poly.type
_entity_poly.pdbx_seq_one_letter_code
_entity_poly.pdbx_strand_id
1 'polypeptide(L)' 'MSYTSGSDEFGTLRYEDNASRSYRVGEKLELIVSHCDPVVNLYNQMYAIRNDRVEAVWQIAARGMSA' A
#
# COMPACT_ATOMS: atom_id res chain seq x y z
N MET A 1 2.15 -5.57 -16.20
CA MET A 1 1.66 -4.35 -15.52
C MET A 1 2.78 -3.84 -14.63
N SER A 2 3.03 -2.53 -14.62
CA SER A 2 4.05 -1.88 -13.82
C SER A 2 3.46 -0.70 -13.04
N TYR A 3 4.06 -0.38 -11.88
CA TYR A 3 3.69 0.75 -11.03
C TYR A 3 4.85 1.73 -10.93
N THR A 4 4.57 3.03 -11.00
CA THR A 4 5.53 4.10 -10.68
C THR A 4 4.89 5.13 -9.77
N SER A 5 5.62 5.61 -8.76
CA SER A 5 5.23 6.79 -7.98
C SER A 5 5.19 8.01 -8.92
N GLY A 6 4.07 8.73 -8.95
CA GLY A 6 3.86 9.86 -9.86
C GLY A 6 3.80 11.22 -9.18
N SER A 7 3.52 11.26 -7.88
CA SER A 7 3.39 12.46 -7.05
C SER A 7 3.29 12.04 -5.57
N ASP A 8 3.01 12.98 -4.68
CA ASP A 8 2.84 12.77 -3.23
C ASP A 8 1.62 11.86 -2.93
N GLU A 9 0.53 12.01 -3.70
CA GLU A 9 -0.73 11.27 -3.48
C GLU A 9 -1.12 10.37 -4.66
N PHE A 10 -0.34 10.39 -5.75
CA PHE A 10 -0.69 9.70 -6.99
C PHE A 10 0.42 8.75 -7.46
N GLY A 11 0.00 7.59 -7.95
CA GLY A 11 0.84 6.64 -8.67
C GLY A 11 0.25 6.30 -10.03
N THR A 12 1.10 5.87 -10.96
CA THR A 12 0.68 5.44 -12.30
C THR A 12 0.77 3.93 -12.41
N LEU A 13 -0.30 3.31 -12.90
CA LEU A 13 -0.27 1.93 -13.38
C LEU A 13 -0.16 1.93 -14.90
N ARG A 14 0.85 1.24 -15.43
CA ARG A 14 0.98 0.97 -16.85
C ARG A 14 0.62 -0.49 -17.13
N TYR A 15 -0.34 -0.68 -18.02
CA TYR A 15 -0.67 -1.99 -18.55
C TYR A 15 0.27 -2.29 -19.73
N GLU A 16 1.01 -3.39 -19.62
CA GLU A 16 1.81 -3.93 -20.71
C GLU A 16 0.94 -4.89 -21.53
N ASP A 17 1.35 -5.25 -22.75
CA ASP A 17 0.55 -6.09 -23.67
C ASP A 17 0.08 -7.42 -23.06
N ASN A 18 0.84 -7.97 -22.10
CA ASN A 18 0.55 -9.22 -21.40
C ASN A 18 -0.03 -9.03 -19.98
N ALA A 19 -0.60 -7.86 -19.66
CA ALA A 19 -1.16 -7.61 -18.34
C ALA A 19 -2.24 -8.65 -17.98
N SER A 20 -2.05 -9.35 -16.86
CA SER A 20 -2.98 -10.38 -16.38
C SER A 20 -4.35 -9.83 -15.95
N ARG A 21 -4.43 -8.52 -15.69
CA ARG A 21 -5.64 -7.81 -15.24
C ARG A 21 -5.56 -6.32 -15.60
N SER A 22 -6.74 -5.72 -15.80
CA SER A 22 -6.94 -4.27 -15.76
C SER A 22 -7.87 -3.86 -14.62
N TYR A 23 -7.75 -2.62 -14.15
CA TYR A 23 -8.60 -2.05 -13.11
C TYR A 23 -9.55 -1.00 -13.70
N ARG A 24 -10.76 -0.96 -13.17
CA ARG A 24 -11.74 0.11 -13.43
C ARG A 24 -11.66 1.17 -12.34
N VAL A 25 -12.12 2.39 -12.65
CA VAL A 25 -12.24 3.46 -11.64
C VAL A 25 -13.11 2.97 -10.47
N GLY A 26 -12.63 3.17 -9.24
CA GLY A 26 -13.28 2.73 -8.01
C GLY A 26 -12.91 1.32 -7.54
N GLU A 27 -12.20 0.53 -8.35
CA GLU A 27 -11.66 -0.74 -7.89
C GLU A 27 -10.48 -0.54 -6.93
N LYS A 28 -10.40 -1.43 -5.93
CA LYS A 28 -9.26 -1.49 -5.01
C LYS A 28 -8.22 -2.48 -5.54
N LEU A 29 -6.97 -2.16 -5.27
CA LEU A 29 -5.83 -3.03 -5.52
C LEU A 29 -4.96 -3.08 -4.26
N GLU A 30 -4.18 -4.15 -4.14
CA GLU A 30 -3.13 -4.27 -3.14
C GLU A 30 -1.78 -3.93 -3.78
N LEU A 31 -1.02 -3.05 -3.13
CA LEU A 31 0.32 -2.69 -3.55
C LEU A 31 1.31 -3.20 -2.50
N ILE A 32 2.19 -4.10 -2.91
CA ILE A 32 3.31 -4.52 -2.07
C ILE A 32 4.35 -3.41 -2.08
N VAL A 33 4.70 -2.94 -0.90
CA VAL A 33 5.67 -1.86 -0.74
C VAL A 33 7.10 -2.33 -1.00
N SER A 34 7.96 -1.42 -1.46
CA SER A 34 9.35 -1.74 -1.79
C SER A 34 10.24 -1.98 -0.58
N HIS A 35 9.96 -1.31 0.55
CA HIS A 35 10.72 -1.44 1.80
C HIS A 35 9.76 -1.19 2.98
N CYS A 36 9.71 -2.10 3.94
CA CYS A 36 8.68 -2.07 4.98
C CYS A 36 8.94 -0.98 6.04
N ASP A 37 10.18 -0.82 6.50
CA ASP A 37 10.57 0.10 7.58
C ASP A 37 10.19 1.57 7.31
N PRO A 38 10.55 2.18 6.15
CA PRO A 38 10.19 3.57 5.89
C PRO A 38 8.69 3.75 5.71
N VAL A 39 8.00 2.76 5.16
CA VAL A 39 6.55 2.83 4.90
C VAL A 39 5.76 2.74 6.20
N VAL A 40 6.10 1.81 7.09
CA VAL A 40 5.45 1.71 8.41
C VAL A 40 5.57 3.04 9.15
N ASN A 41 6.70 3.75 9.02
CA ASN A 41 6.90 5.05 9.66
C ASN A 41 6.00 6.19 9.12
N LEU A 42 5.35 6.02 7.97
CA LEU A 42 4.40 6.99 7.41
C LEU A 42 3.01 6.93 8.06
N TYR A 43 2.67 5.83 8.73
CA TYR A 43 1.32 5.60 9.24
C TYR A 43 1.26 5.57 10.77
N ASN A 44 0.13 6.00 11.34
CA ASN A 44 -0.13 5.91 12.78
C ASN A 44 -0.65 4.53 13.21
N GLN A 45 -1.22 3.77 12.28
CA GLN A 45 -1.92 2.51 12.56
C GLN A 45 -1.66 1.49 11.46
N MET A 46 -1.77 0.22 11.82
CA MET A 46 -1.71 -0.94 10.94
C MET A 46 -2.98 -1.77 11.12
N TYR A 47 -3.58 -2.23 10.02
CA TYR A 47 -4.77 -3.08 10.04
C TYR A 47 -4.36 -4.54 9.86
N ALA A 48 -4.60 -5.38 10.87
CA ALA A 48 -4.37 -6.81 10.79
C ALA A 48 -5.59 -7.50 10.16
N ILE A 49 -5.37 -8.33 9.13
CA ILE A 49 -6.42 -8.94 8.31
C ILE A 49 -6.30 -10.47 8.36
N ARG A 50 -7.44 -11.15 8.53
CA ARG A 50 -7.58 -12.62 8.40
C ARG A 50 -8.89 -12.93 7.69
N ASN A 51 -8.85 -13.85 6.73
CA ASN A 51 -10.02 -14.25 5.94
C ASN A 51 -10.78 -13.03 5.35
N ASP A 52 -10.02 -12.12 4.74
CA ASP A 52 -10.54 -10.88 4.11
C ASP A 52 -11.31 -9.94 5.04
N ARG A 53 -11.08 -10.04 6.36
CA ARG A 53 -11.68 -9.18 7.37
C ARG A 53 -10.63 -8.59 8.29
N VAL A 54 -10.80 -7.32 8.64
CA VAL A 54 -10.01 -6.66 9.67
C VAL A 54 -10.33 -7.31 11.01
N GLU A 55 -9.32 -7.85 11.67
CA GLU A 55 -9.43 -8.50 12.98
C GLU A 55 -8.86 -7.64 14.12
N ALA A 56 -7.91 -6.76 13.82
CA ALA A 56 -7.37 -5.80 14.77
C ALA A 56 -6.85 -4.53 14.08
N VAL A 57 -6.77 -3.45 14.85
CA VAL A 57 -6.08 -2.22 14.48
C VAL A 57 -4.96 -1.99 15.49
N TRP A 58 -3.71 -2.04 15.03
CA TRP A 58 -2.54 -1.84 15.87
C TRP A 58 -2.02 -0.42 15.75
N GLN A 59 -1.75 0.22 16.89
CA GLN A 59 -1.05 1.49 16.89
C GLN A 59 0.43 1.27 16.57
N ILE A 60 0.98 2.10 15.68
CA ILE A 60 2.42 2.15 15.43
C ILE A 60 3.02 3.06 16.51
N ALA A 61 3.25 2.47 17.68
CA ALA A 61 3.57 3.21 18.91
C ALA A 61 4.88 4.02 18.82
N ALA A 62 5.85 3.56 18.02
CA ALA A 62 7.16 4.18 17.88
C ALA A 62 7.33 5.01 16.59
N ARG A 63 6.23 5.38 15.92
CA ARG A 63 6.29 6.19 14.70
C ARG A 63 7.09 7.48 14.95
N GLY A 64 8.10 7.73 14.12
CA GLY A 64 8.94 8.93 14.18
C GLY A 64 9.90 8.98 15.36
N MET A 65 10.03 7.91 16.16
CA MET A 65 11.03 7.83 17.24
C MET A 65 12.41 7.51 16.66
N SER A 66 13.01 8.51 16.00
CA SER A 66 14.36 8.47 15.44
C SER A 66 15.30 9.28 16.33
N ALA A 67 16.55 8.81 16.46
CA ALA A 67 17.60 9.45 17.26
C ALA A 67 18.15 10.72 16.61
#